data_AF-A0A1T4Y431-F1
#
_entry.id   AF-A0A1T4Y431-F1
#
_cell.length_a   1.000
_cell.length_b   1.000
_cell.length_c   1.000
_cell.angle_alpha   90.00
_cell.angle_beta   90.00
_cell.angle_gamma   90.00
#
_symmetry.space_group_name_H-M   'P 1'
#
loop_
_entity.id
_entity.type
_entity.pdbx_description
1 polymer ?
#
loop_
_entity_poly.entity_id
_entity_poly.type
_entity_poly.pdbx_seq_one_letter_code
_entity_poly.pdbx_strand_id
1 'polypeptide(L)'
;MEHTSSRHVEDVRNLIYELALTACRKQVLVFSKELKQKMVSMGMERSVIEDVIRTAFQGYSSMEVFKRESSERMLSILDAYLRPSNRGFDPMGRLLIEFGLMRPFKKPVLYPDDSRQDEAARKVFTKGVIPRPLVRYFLVSVRGSIPGLDGFTAKPVMFSEHNEAMQERREDLGSLVEEYTVEFNFGKTTTDWRRMLEDPRVHSITRDFFSDLLENMRALGPQRVLKIVNNMQNSDKDPGDRTRMKRPFELADIKQLMVALDRGFQSLEKRMASRTGA
;
A
#
# COMPACT_ATOMS: atom_id res chain seq x y z
N MET A 1 13.82 -32.59 -18.97
CA MET A 1 13.97 -31.22 -18.44
C MET A 1 13.17 -31.00 -17.15
N GLU A 2 12.95 -32.03 -16.31
CA GLU A 2 12.14 -31.91 -15.08
C GLU A 2 12.96 -31.67 -13.80
N HIS A 3 14.29 -31.88 -13.85
CA HIS A 3 15.15 -31.78 -12.66
C HIS A 3 15.67 -30.37 -12.33
N THR A 4 15.68 -29.44 -13.29
CA THR A 4 16.18 -28.06 -13.08
C THR A 4 15.17 -27.20 -12.31
N SER A 5 13.86 -27.37 -12.54
CA SER A 5 12.80 -26.61 -11.88
C SER A 5 12.71 -26.91 -10.36
N SER A 6 12.84 -28.19 -9.99
CA SER A 6 12.80 -28.64 -8.59
C SER A 6 13.98 -28.11 -7.77
N ARG A 7 15.18 -28.06 -8.36
CA ARG A 7 16.39 -27.54 -7.70
C ARG A 7 16.30 -26.04 -7.41
N HIS A 8 15.78 -25.26 -8.36
CA HIS A 8 15.55 -23.82 -8.15
C HIS A 8 14.51 -23.52 -7.07
N VAL A 9 13.49 -24.36 -6.91
CA VAL A 9 12.50 -24.23 -5.83
C VAL A 9 13.14 -24.51 -4.47
N GLU A 10 13.97 -25.56 -4.38
CA GLU A 10 14.71 -25.91 -3.15
C GLU A 10 15.71 -24.80 -2.77
N ASP A 11 16.45 -24.26 -3.75
CA ASP A 11 17.44 -23.19 -3.56
C ASP A 11 16.79 -21.88 -3.08
N VAL A 12 15.65 -21.49 -3.66
CA VAL A 12 14.88 -20.32 -3.22
C VAL A 12 14.31 -20.54 -1.81
N ARG A 13 13.81 -21.74 -1.51
CA ARG A 13 13.29 -22.08 -0.18
C ARG A 13 14.40 -21.99 0.88
N ASN A 14 15.59 -22.50 0.57
CA ASN A 14 16.75 -22.45 1.46
C ASN A 14 17.24 -21.01 1.68
N LEU A 15 17.31 -20.20 0.61
CA LEU A 15 17.69 -18.79 0.70
C LEU A 15 16.69 -17.96 1.53
N ILE A 16 15.38 -18.18 1.34
CA ILE A 16 14.33 -17.55 2.16
C ILE A 16 14.52 -17.92 3.63
N TYR A 17 14.81 -19.18 3.91
CA TYR A 17 15.00 -19.67 5.26
C TYR A 17 16.23 -19.03 5.94
N GLU A 18 17.37 -18.97 5.25
CA GLU A 18 18.60 -18.36 5.77
C GLU A 18 18.43 -16.86 6.04
N LEU A 19 17.79 -16.14 5.13
CA LEU A 19 17.52 -14.71 5.29
C LEU A 19 16.52 -14.45 6.42
N ALA A 20 15.44 -15.23 6.50
CA ALA A 20 14.44 -15.11 7.56
C ALA A 20 15.03 -15.43 8.94
N LEU A 21 15.85 -16.48 9.04
CA LEU A 21 16.53 -16.86 10.27
C LEU A 21 17.50 -15.75 10.74
N THR A 22 18.26 -15.17 9.81
CA THR A 22 19.21 -14.09 10.09
C THR A 22 18.50 -12.82 10.55
N ALA A 23 17.44 -12.42 9.83
CA ALA A 23 16.62 -11.26 10.19
C ALA A 23 15.91 -11.45 11.54
N CYS A 24 15.37 -12.65 11.81
CA CYS A 24 14.70 -12.94 13.07
C CYS A 24 15.68 -12.99 14.25
N ARG A 25 16.87 -13.57 14.09
CA ARG A 25 17.93 -13.51 15.12
C ARG A 25 18.28 -12.07 15.48
N LYS A 26 18.37 -11.18 14.49
CA LYS A 26 18.63 -9.76 14.70
C LYS A 26 17.48 -9.06 15.43
N GLN A 27 16.23 -9.35 15.08
CA GLN A 27 15.04 -8.75 15.71
C GLN A 27 14.79 -9.27 17.13
N VAL A 28 14.98 -10.57 17.37
CA VAL A 28 14.90 -11.16 18.72
C VAL A 28 15.96 -10.55 19.63
N LEU A 29 17.17 -10.31 19.12
CA LEU A 29 18.23 -9.67 19.90
C LEU A 29 17.92 -8.19 20.23
N VAL A 30 17.21 -7.48 19.35
CA VAL A 30 16.72 -6.11 19.61
C VAL A 30 15.60 -6.13 20.65
N PHE A 31 14.61 -7.01 20.48
CA PHE A 31 13.51 -7.20 21.43
C PHE A 31 14.01 -7.57 22.83
N SER A 32 14.95 -8.52 22.95
CA SER A 32 15.55 -8.92 24.23
C SER A 32 16.30 -7.78 24.91
N LYS A 33 16.91 -6.85 24.14
CA LYS A 33 17.55 -5.65 24.70
C LYS A 33 16.53 -4.65 25.24
N GLU A 34 15.45 -4.39 24.49
CA GLU A 34 14.37 -3.50 24.95
C GLU A 34 13.63 -4.07 26.17
N LEU A 35 13.35 -5.37 26.16
CA LEU A 35 12.69 -6.08 27.26
C LEU A 35 13.56 -6.05 28.52
N LYS A 36 14.87 -6.34 28.40
CA LYS A 36 15.83 -6.22 29.51
C LYS A 36 15.83 -4.81 30.09
N GLN A 37 15.94 -3.77 29.26
CA GLN A 37 15.97 -2.38 29.73
C GLN A 37 14.71 -2.03 30.52
N LYS A 38 13.55 -2.49 30.04
CA LYS A 38 12.27 -2.25 30.70
C LYS A 38 12.15 -3.00 32.03
N MET A 39 12.52 -4.27 32.08
CA MET A 39 12.45 -5.07 33.31
C MET A 39 13.43 -4.58 34.38
N VAL A 40 14.63 -4.12 33.99
CA VAL A 40 15.60 -3.48 34.89
C VAL A 40 15.05 -2.14 35.42
N SER A 41 14.40 -1.33 34.58
CA SER A 41 13.79 -0.07 35.02
C SER A 41 12.61 -0.25 35.99
N MET A 42 12.02 -1.45 36.01
CA MET A 42 10.93 -1.83 36.92
C MET A 42 11.43 -2.47 38.22
N GLY A 43 12.75 -2.56 38.43
CA GLY A 43 13.34 -3.12 39.65
C GLY A 43 13.19 -4.63 39.79
N MET A 44 12.94 -5.35 38.69
CA MET A 44 12.78 -6.81 38.73
C MET A 44 14.12 -7.52 39.00
N GLU A 45 14.08 -8.52 39.89
CA GLU A 45 15.25 -9.35 40.16
C GLU A 45 15.65 -10.19 38.94
N ARG A 46 16.97 -10.36 38.77
CA ARG A 46 17.56 -11.03 37.61
C ARG A 46 17.05 -12.46 37.40
N SER A 47 16.84 -13.20 38.49
CA SER A 47 16.30 -14.57 38.46
C SER A 47 14.91 -14.63 37.83
N VAL A 48 14.05 -13.66 38.14
CA VAL A 48 12.68 -13.54 37.61
C VAL A 48 12.72 -13.14 36.12
N ILE A 49 13.64 -12.25 35.74
CA ILE A 49 13.83 -11.85 34.34
C ILE A 49 14.27 -13.04 33.47
N GLU A 50 15.24 -13.83 33.95
CA GLU A 50 15.76 -14.99 33.23
C GLU A 50 14.70 -16.08 33.03
N ASP A 51 13.86 -16.33 34.04
CA ASP A 51 12.81 -17.35 33.98
C ASP A 51 11.67 -16.93 33.03
N VAL A 52 11.21 -15.68 33.11
CA VAL A 52 10.17 -15.13 32.21
C VAL A 52 10.64 -15.13 30.75
N ILE A 53 11.89 -14.77 30.50
CA ILE A 53 12.48 -14.84 29.14
C ILE A 53 12.50 -16.29 28.67
N ARG A 54 12.96 -17.24 29.51
CA ARG A 54 13.04 -18.66 29.16
C ARG A 54 11.65 -19.25 28.84
N THR A 55 10.62 -18.91 29.61
CA THR A 55 9.24 -19.34 29.37
C THR A 55 8.61 -18.66 28.14
N ALA A 56 8.84 -17.36 27.94
CA ALA A 56 8.34 -16.65 26.76
C ALA A 56 8.96 -17.18 25.45
N PHE A 57 10.23 -17.57 25.47
CA PHE A 57 10.90 -18.16 24.31
C PHE A 57 10.70 -19.69 24.18
N GLN A 58 10.15 -20.39 25.18
CA GLN A 58 9.74 -21.79 25.03
C GLN A 58 8.66 -21.96 23.95
N GLY A 59 7.77 -20.99 23.77
CA GLY A 59 6.79 -21.00 22.66
C GLY A 59 7.42 -20.83 21.27
N TYR A 60 8.59 -20.19 21.20
CA TYR A 60 9.40 -20.04 19.97
C TYR A 60 10.45 -21.15 19.81
N SER A 61 10.58 -22.05 20.78
CA SER A 61 11.57 -23.12 20.75
C SER A 61 11.22 -24.25 19.79
N SER A 62 9.94 -24.38 19.42
CA SER A 62 9.53 -25.28 18.34
C SER A 62 9.74 -24.59 16.99
N MET A 63 10.68 -25.13 16.22
CA MET A 63 10.97 -24.65 14.87
C MET A 63 9.73 -24.72 13.96
N GLU A 64 8.73 -25.53 14.31
CA GLU A 64 7.43 -25.61 13.63
C GLU A 64 6.55 -24.37 13.80
N VAL A 65 6.43 -23.79 15.01
CA VAL A 65 5.61 -22.58 15.22
C VAL A 65 6.22 -21.40 14.48
N PHE A 66 7.55 -21.26 14.54
CA PHE A 66 8.27 -20.27 13.75
C PHE A 66 8.12 -20.49 12.25
N LYS A 67 8.26 -21.74 11.77
CA LYS A 67 8.07 -22.08 10.34
C LYS A 67 6.64 -21.75 9.90
N ARG A 68 5.63 -22.06 10.70
CA ARG A 68 4.23 -21.77 10.40
C ARG A 68 3.98 -20.27 10.35
N GLU A 69 4.29 -19.51 11.41
CA GLU A 69 4.03 -18.07 11.46
C GLU A 69 4.85 -17.28 10.43
N SER A 70 6.10 -17.66 10.21
CA SER A 70 6.96 -17.06 9.18
C SER A 70 6.43 -17.41 7.79
N SER A 71 6.04 -18.65 7.53
CA SER A 71 5.44 -19.04 6.24
C SER A 71 4.10 -18.37 6.01
N GLU A 72 3.23 -18.28 7.02
CA GLU A 72 1.94 -17.59 6.91
C GLU A 72 2.12 -16.08 6.70
N ARG A 73 3.08 -15.43 7.37
CA ARG A 73 3.40 -14.02 7.13
C ARG A 73 4.09 -13.82 5.79
N MET A 74 4.98 -14.72 5.38
CA MET A 74 5.64 -14.66 4.08
C MET A 74 4.62 -14.90 2.98
N LEU A 75 3.71 -15.86 3.13
CA LEU A 75 2.59 -16.11 2.22
C LEU A 75 1.59 -14.95 2.24
N SER A 76 1.36 -14.29 3.37
CA SER A 76 0.54 -13.07 3.42
C SER A 76 1.22 -11.87 2.77
N ILE A 77 2.53 -11.72 2.95
CA ILE A 77 3.35 -10.69 2.29
C ILE A 77 3.45 -10.99 0.80
N LEU A 78 3.64 -12.26 0.43
CA LEU A 78 3.63 -12.75 -0.95
C LEU A 78 2.22 -12.69 -1.54
N ASP A 79 1.14 -12.88 -0.81
CA ASP A 79 -0.22 -12.64 -1.31
C ASP A 79 -0.47 -11.15 -1.48
N ALA A 80 0.08 -10.31 -0.59
CA ALA A 80 0.07 -8.87 -0.76
C ALA A 80 0.99 -8.42 -1.93
N TYR A 81 2.11 -9.13 -2.19
CA TYR A 81 3.13 -8.83 -3.22
C TYR A 81 2.88 -9.48 -4.57
N LEU A 82 2.22 -10.62 -4.60
CA LEU A 82 2.04 -11.56 -5.69
C LEU A 82 0.56 -11.92 -5.85
N ARG A 83 -0.42 -11.14 -5.38
CA ARG A 83 -1.78 -11.19 -5.94
C ARG A 83 -1.68 -10.77 -7.41
N PRO A 84 -1.59 -11.71 -8.37
CA PRO A 84 -1.44 -11.37 -9.77
C PRO A 84 -2.81 -10.99 -10.34
N SER A 85 -3.88 -11.50 -9.73
CA SER A 85 -5.27 -11.16 -10.03
C SER A 85 -5.63 -9.74 -9.59
N ASN A 86 -5.28 -9.32 -8.38
CA ASN A 86 -5.85 -8.06 -7.85
C ASN A 86 -5.12 -6.77 -8.21
N ARG A 87 -3.86 -6.87 -8.65
CA ARG A 87 -3.04 -5.67 -8.94
C ARG A 87 -3.39 -5.03 -10.29
N GLY A 88 -3.91 -5.81 -11.23
CA GLY A 88 -4.46 -5.34 -12.52
C GLY A 88 -5.78 -4.57 -12.38
N PHE A 89 -6.57 -4.83 -11.34
CA PHE A 89 -7.94 -4.30 -11.29
C PHE A 89 -8.00 -2.78 -11.00
N ASP A 90 -6.97 -2.19 -10.39
CA ASP A 90 -6.93 -0.76 -10.07
C ASP A 90 -5.77 0.02 -10.73
N PRO A 91 -5.75 0.15 -12.07
CA PRO A 91 -4.70 0.92 -12.74
C PRO A 91 -4.72 2.39 -12.33
N MET A 92 -5.92 2.99 -12.26
CA MET A 92 -6.09 4.40 -11.90
C MET A 92 -5.59 4.71 -10.48
N GLY A 93 -5.96 3.89 -9.51
CA GLY A 93 -5.51 4.06 -8.14
C GLY A 93 -4.01 3.80 -7.98
N ARG A 94 -3.45 2.89 -8.79
CA ARG A 94 -2.00 2.69 -8.88
C ARG A 94 -1.29 3.96 -9.35
N LEU A 95 -1.75 4.60 -10.41
CA LEU A 95 -1.18 5.86 -10.88
C LEU A 95 -1.25 6.95 -9.81
N LEU A 96 -2.40 7.05 -9.13
CA LEU A 96 -2.60 8.04 -8.08
C LEU A 96 -1.61 7.85 -6.91
N ILE A 97 -1.44 6.62 -6.45
CA ILE A 97 -0.50 6.30 -5.38
C ILE A 97 0.95 6.55 -5.85
N GLU A 98 1.33 6.03 -7.01
CA GLU A 98 2.71 6.06 -7.49
C GLU A 98 3.17 7.48 -7.82
N PHE A 99 2.44 8.19 -8.68
CA PHE A 99 2.79 9.53 -9.13
C PHE A 99 2.33 10.63 -8.17
N GLY A 100 1.28 10.39 -7.38
CA GLY A 100 0.75 11.37 -6.45
C GLY A 100 1.39 11.32 -5.07
N LEU A 101 1.63 10.13 -4.52
CA LEU A 101 1.94 9.96 -3.10
C LEU A 101 3.30 9.31 -2.82
N MET A 102 3.88 8.57 -3.77
CA MET A 102 5.15 7.87 -3.56
C MET A 102 6.34 8.58 -4.22
N ARG A 103 6.37 8.62 -5.55
CA ARG A 103 7.50 9.15 -6.35
C ARG A 103 7.88 10.63 -6.10
N PRO A 104 6.96 11.55 -5.72
CA PRO A 104 7.29 12.98 -5.55
C PRO A 104 8.06 13.31 -4.27
N PHE A 105 8.19 12.37 -3.34
CA PHE A 105 8.68 12.65 -2.00
C PHE A 105 9.96 11.87 -1.67
N LYS A 106 10.95 12.59 -1.12
CA LYS A 106 12.16 11.96 -0.55
C LYS A 106 11.86 11.21 0.74
N LYS A 107 10.86 11.67 1.50
CA LYS A 107 10.34 11.00 2.71
C LYS A 107 8.92 10.53 2.40
N PRO A 108 8.54 9.26 2.68
CA PRO A 108 7.21 8.78 2.39
C PRO A 108 6.13 9.64 3.06
N VAL A 109 5.08 9.96 2.32
CA VAL A 109 3.84 10.51 2.93
C VAL A 109 2.80 9.41 3.14
N LEU A 110 2.89 8.31 2.38
CA LEU A 110 2.08 7.12 2.54
C LEU A 110 2.98 5.97 3.03
N TYR A 111 2.84 5.59 4.29
CA TYR A 111 3.62 4.50 4.89
C TYR A 111 2.92 3.15 4.71
N PRO A 112 3.61 2.00 4.88
CA PRO A 112 2.96 0.68 4.82
C PRO A 112 1.82 0.54 5.82
N ASP A 113 0.85 -0.34 5.50
CA ASP A 113 -0.23 -0.73 6.40
C ASP A 113 0.33 -1.22 7.74
N ASP A 114 -0.32 -0.83 8.84
CA ASP A 114 0.04 -1.20 10.21
C ASP A 114 1.48 -0.77 10.63
N SER A 115 2.12 0.12 9.87
CA SER A 115 3.35 0.77 10.32
C SER A 115 3.06 1.72 11.49
N ARG A 116 4.08 1.98 12.33
CA ARG A 116 3.96 2.94 13.46
C ARG A 116 3.44 4.31 13.00
N GLN A 117 3.84 4.76 11.82
CA GLN A 117 3.43 6.04 11.24
C GLN A 117 1.98 6.02 10.76
N ASP A 118 1.55 4.96 10.07
CA ASP A 118 0.15 4.82 9.65
C ASP A 118 -0.78 4.67 10.86
N GLU A 119 -0.42 3.84 11.85
CA GLU A 119 -1.18 3.71 13.10
C GLU A 119 -1.31 5.03 13.86
N ALA A 120 -0.23 5.83 13.90
CA ALA A 120 -0.26 7.15 14.52
C ALA A 120 -1.22 8.08 13.77
N ALA A 121 -1.12 8.15 12.44
CA ALA A 121 -1.98 8.99 11.60
C ALA A 121 -3.47 8.59 11.68
N ARG A 122 -3.75 7.29 11.89
CA ARG A 122 -5.11 6.75 12.09
C ARG A 122 -5.73 7.13 13.43
N LYS A 123 -4.90 7.36 14.47
CA LYS A 123 -5.34 7.73 15.82
C LYS A 123 -5.41 9.24 16.02
N VAL A 124 -4.45 9.98 15.47
CA VAL A 124 -4.32 11.44 15.60
C VAL A 124 -3.81 12.06 14.30
N PHE A 125 -4.14 13.33 14.04
CA PHE A 125 -3.60 14.03 12.87
C PHE A 125 -2.06 14.09 12.95
N THR A 126 -1.40 13.59 11.90
CA THR A 126 0.07 13.57 11.81
C THR A 126 0.50 14.31 10.54
N LYS A 127 1.09 15.50 10.73
CA LYS A 127 1.56 16.31 9.61
C LYS A 127 2.61 15.56 8.78
N GLY A 128 2.39 15.53 7.47
CA GLY A 128 3.24 14.84 6.50
C GLY A 128 2.95 13.35 6.34
N VAL A 129 1.97 12.78 7.05
CA VAL A 129 1.59 11.37 6.94
C VAL A 129 0.11 11.25 6.56
N ILE A 130 -0.18 10.66 5.41
CA ILE A 130 -1.52 10.41 4.91
C ILE A 130 -1.94 9.00 5.35
N PRO A 131 -2.99 8.86 6.17
CA PRO A 131 -3.43 7.55 6.65
C PRO A 131 -4.00 6.72 5.49
N ARG A 132 -3.67 5.43 5.41
CA ARG A 132 -4.15 4.55 4.34
C ARG A 132 -5.67 4.45 4.21
N PRO A 133 -6.46 4.41 5.31
CA PRO A 133 -7.92 4.48 5.21
C PRO A 133 -8.42 5.69 4.41
N LEU A 134 -7.78 6.85 4.56
CA LEU A 134 -8.15 8.04 3.78
C LEU A 134 -7.92 7.82 2.30
N VAL A 135 -6.73 7.28 1.93
CA VAL A 135 -6.40 7.00 0.53
C VAL A 135 -7.38 6.00 -0.06
N ARG A 136 -7.75 4.94 0.66
CA ARG A 136 -8.73 3.94 0.19
C ARG A 136 -10.07 4.59 -0.15
N TYR A 137 -10.70 5.30 0.78
CA TYR A 137 -12.02 5.89 0.54
C TYR A 137 -11.96 7.02 -0.49
N PHE A 138 -10.85 7.75 -0.55
CA PHE A 138 -10.60 8.71 -1.60
C PHE A 138 -10.51 8.05 -2.99
N LEU A 139 -9.75 6.96 -3.13
CA LEU A 139 -9.66 6.21 -4.38
C LEU A 139 -11.03 5.71 -4.84
N VAL A 140 -11.81 5.12 -3.94
CA VAL A 140 -13.19 4.69 -4.24
C VAL A 140 -14.05 5.89 -4.68
N SER A 141 -13.89 7.06 -4.06
CA SER A 141 -14.62 8.26 -4.50
C SER A 141 -14.23 8.77 -5.88
N VAL A 142 -12.99 8.52 -6.32
CA VAL A 142 -12.48 8.84 -7.67
C VAL A 142 -13.05 7.86 -8.69
N ARG A 143 -12.83 6.56 -8.47
CA ARG A 143 -12.96 5.53 -9.51
C ARG A 143 -14.19 4.63 -9.35
N GLY A 144 -14.92 4.79 -8.26
CA GLY A 144 -15.91 3.81 -7.83
C GLY A 144 -15.27 2.57 -7.22
N SER A 145 -16.09 1.68 -6.71
CA SER A 145 -15.63 0.40 -6.18
C SER A 145 -15.23 -0.56 -7.29
N ILE A 146 -14.18 -1.32 -7.03
CA ILE A 146 -13.71 -2.44 -7.85
C ILE A 146 -14.14 -3.75 -7.17
N PRO A 147 -14.88 -4.62 -7.89
CA PRO A 147 -15.25 -5.94 -7.39
C PRO A 147 -14.03 -6.74 -6.92
N GLY A 148 -14.11 -7.35 -5.74
CA GLY A 148 -13.03 -8.18 -5.17
C GLY A 148 -11.83 -7.41 -4.60
N LEU A 149 -11.80 -6.07 -4.71
CA LEU A 149 -10.77 -5.23 -4.10
C LEU A 149 -11.31 -4.42 -2.91
N ASP A 150 -12.39 -3.65 -3.12
CA ASP A 150 -12.80 -2.65 -2.14
C ASP A 150 -13.76 -3.20 -1.07
N GLY A 151 -14.37 -4.37 -1.27
CA GLY A 151 -15.22 -5.02 -0.27
C GLY A 151 -16.61 -4.40 -0.06
N PHE A 152 -16.93 -3.30 -0.74
CA PHE A 152 -18.25 -2.68 -0.78
C PHE A 152 -18.49 -2.00 -2.13
N THR A 153 -19.74 -1.64 -2.44
CA THR A 153 -20.12 -1.02 -3.71
C THR A 153 -20.39 0.48 -3.52
N ALA A 154 -19.69 1.30 -4.30
CA ALA A 154 -19.91 2.73 -4.40
C ALA A 154 -19.62 3.23 -5.82
N LYS A 155 -20.35 4.25 -6.25
CA LYS A 155 -20.14 4.94 -7.52
C LYS A 155 -18.96 5.92 -7.43
N PRO A 156 -18.27 6.25 -8.54
CA PRO A 156 -17.37 7.39 -8.54
C PRO A 156 -18.19 8.64 -8.25
N VAL A 157 -17.89 9.36 -7.17
CA VAL A 157 -18.68 10.55 -6.75
C VAL A 157 -17.94 11.84 -7.08
N MET A 158 -16.61 11.81 -7.13
CA MET A 158 -15.83 12.98 -7.55
C MET A 158 -15.83 13.18 -9.06
N PHE A 159 -16.04 12.10 -9.80
CA PHE A 159 -16.29 12.12 -11.24
C PHE A 159 -17.66 11.48 -11.46
N SER A 160 -18.48 12.03 -12.36
CA SER A 160 -19.72 11.35 -12.76
C SER A 160 -19.42 9.94 -13.30
N GLU A 161 -20.33 8.99 -13.10
CA GLU A 161 -20.25 7.63 -13.68
C GLU A 161 -20.17 7.66 -15.21
N HIS A 162 -20.72 8.70 -15.83
CA HIS A 162 -20.74 8.94 -17.27
C HIS A 162 -19.67 9.94 -17.73
N ASN A 163 -18.60 10.14 -16.96
CA ASN A 163 -17.50 10.99 -17.41
C ASN A 163 -16.71 10.27 -18.51
N GLU A 164 -16.92 10.68 -19.77
CA GLU A 164 -16.33 10.07 -20.97
C GLU A 164 -14.80 10.05 -20.93
N ALA A 165 -14.16 11.16 -20.54
CA ALA A 165 -12.70 11.23 -20.43
C ALA A 165 -12.13 10.24 -19.40
N MET A 166 -12.86 9.96 -18.32
CA MET A 166 -12.45 8.96 -17.34
C MET A 166 -12.72 7.53 -17.79
N GLN A 167 -13.67 7.30 -18.72
CA GLN A 167 -13.91 6.00 -19.32
C GLN A 167 -12.81 5.69 -20.34
N GLU A 168 -12.52 6.62 -21.25
CA GLU A 168 -11.43 6.53 -22.24
C GLU A 168 -10.09 6.21 -21.57
N ARG A 169 -9.72 6.97 -20.52
CA ARG A 169 -8.47 6.71 -19.78
C ARG A 169 -8.43 5.33 -19.11
N ARG A 170 -9.56 4.79 -18.66
CA ARG A 170 -9.62 3.44 -18.07
C ARG A 170 -9.41 2.39 -19.15
N GLU A 171 -9.98 2.58 -20.33
CA GLU A 171 -9.81 1.68 -21.48
C GLU A 171 -8.35 1.69 -21.94
N ASP A 172 -7.76 2.87 -22.16
CA ASP A 172 -6.35 3.03 -22.53
C ASP A 172 -5.41 2.38 -21.50
N LEU A 173 -5.67 2.60 -20.22
CA LEU A 173 -4.89 1.96 -19.15
C LEU A 173 -5.10 0.45 -19.11
N GLY A 174 -6.31 -0.02 -19.39
CA GLY A 174 -6.60 -1.45 -19.51
C GLY A 174 -5.74 -2.10 -20.59
N SER A 175 -5.72 -1.53 -21.80
CA SER A 175 -4.89 -2.01 -22.91
C SER A 175 -3.39 -1.97 -22.58
N LEU A 176 -2.92 -0.93 -21.89
CA LEU A 176 -1.52 -0.87 -21.43
C LEU A 176 -1.24 -1.94 -20.36
N VAL A 177 -2.14 -2.15 -19.40
CA VAL A 177 -1.98 -3.23 -18.41
C VAL A 177 -1.86 -4.58 -19.11
N GLU A 178 -2.69 -4.85 -20.10
CA GLU A 178 -2.63 -6.08 -20.90
C GLU A 178 -1.31 -6.21 -21.65
N GLU A 179 -0.84 -5.15 -22.32
CA GLU A 179 0.45 -5.11 -23.04
C GLU A 179 1.64 -5.43 -22.11
N TYR A 180 1.59 -4.94 -20.87
CA TYR A 180 2.62 -5.17 -19.86
C TYR A 180 2.39 -6.43 -19.02
N THR A 181 1.36 -7.22 -19.33
CA THR A 181 1.04 -8.47 -18.63
C THR A 181 1.67 -9.67 -19.33
N VAL A 182 2.45 -10.44 -18.55
CA VAL A 182 3.09 -11.67 -18.99
C VAL A 182 2.34 -12.86 -18.40
N GLU A 183 2.02 -13.84 -19.24
CA GLU A 183 1.47 -15.12 -18.81
C GLU A 183 2.60 -16.10 -18.45
N PHE A 184 2.49 -16.71 -17.28
CA PHE A 184 3.34 -17.80 -16.82
C PHE A 184 2.67 -19.16 -17.07
N ASN A 185 3.48 -20.22 -16.99
CA ASN A 185 2.98 -21.59 -16.94
C ASN A 185 1.84 -21.73 -15.89
N PHE A 186 0.82 -22.53 -16.21
CA PHE A 186 -0.40 -22.74 -15.42
C PHE A 186 -1.41 -21.57 -15.42
N GLY A 187 -1.40 -20.70 -16.44
CA GLY A 187 -2.43 -19.67 -16.63
C GLY A 187 -2.39 -18.53 -15.61
N LYS A 188 -1.25 -18.37 -14.91
CA LYS A 188 -1.04 -17.25 -13.98
C LYS A 188 -0.44 -16.07 -14.74
N THR A 189 -1.04 -14.90 -14.67
CA THR A 189 -0.53 -13.69 -15.34
C THR A 189 0.14 -12.74 -14.33
N THR A 190 1.10 -11.92 -14.75
CA THR A 190 1.60 -10.79 -13.94
C THR A 190 1.86 -9.56 -14.81
N THR A 191 1.48 -8.40 -14.32
CA THR A 191 1.80 -7.12 -14.99
C THR A 191 3.15 -6.58 -14.51
N ASP A 192 4.06 -6.27 -15.44
CA ASP A 192 5.30 -5.52 -15.16
C ASP A 192 5.00 -4.03 -14.99
N TRP A 193 4.47 -3.70 -13.82
CA TRP A 193 4.15 -2.34 -13.44
C TRP A 193 5.37 -1.42 -13.41
N ARG A 194 6.56 -1.94 -13.13
CA ARG A 194 7.75 -1.09 -13.07
C ARG A 194 8.05 -0.55 -14.46
N ARG A 195 8.01 -1.41 -15.47
CA ARG A 195 8.21 -1.01 -16.86
C ARG A 195 7.05 -0.16 -17.37
N MET A 196 5.81 -0.54 -17.07
CA MET A 196 4.61 0.23 -17.44
C MET A 196 4.66 1.67 -16.89
N LEU A 197 5.02 1.86 -15.62
CA LEU A 197 5.10 3.19 -15.00
C LEU A 197 6.24 4.08 -15.55
N GLU A 198 7.12 3.54 -16.39
CA GLU A 198 8.13 4.33 -17.12
C GLU A 198 7.72 4.65 -18.57
N ASP A 199 6.64 4.04 -19.07
CA ASP A 199 6.10 4.25 -20.41
C ASP A 199 5.59 5.70 -20.59
N PRO A 200 6.01 6.42 -21.65
CA PRO A 200 5.55 7.77 -21.94
C PRO A 200 4.03 7.91 -22.07
N ARG A 201 3.33 6.89 -22.61
CA ARG A 201 1.86 6.88 -22.74
C ARG A 201 1.20 6.94 -21.36
N VAL A 202 1.72 6.16 -20.41
CA VAL A 202 1.24 6.17 -19.01
C VAL A 202 1.47 7.54 -18.37
N HIS A 203 2.58 8.21 -18.66
CA HIS A 203 2.84 9.56 -18.13
C HIS A 203 1.83 10.58 -18.66
N SER A 204 1.49 10.51 -19.95
CA SER A 204 0.46 11.38 -20.55
C SER A 204 -0.91 11.15 -19.92
N ILE A 205 -1.36 9.89 -19.85
CA ILE A 205 -2.64 9.54 -19.22
C ILE A 205 -2.69 9.99 -17.76
N THR A 206 -1.59 9.77 -17.03
CA THR A 206 -1.49 10.20 -15.61
C THR A 206 -1.59 11.71 -15.49
N ARG A 207 -0.91 12.48 -16.36
CA ARG A 207 -0.95 13.94 -16.34
C ARG A 207 -2.38 14.44 -16.52
N ASP A 208 -3.06 13.95 -17.55
CA ASP A 208 -4.41 14.40 -17.89
C ASP A 208 -5.41 14.01 -16.79
N PHE A 209 -5.29 12.80 -16.27
CA PHE A 209 -6.07 12.36 -15.11
C PHE A 209 -5.84 13.26 -13.88
N PHE A 210 -4.59 13.57 -13.55
CA PHE A 210 -4.27 14.41 -12.39
C PHE A 210 -4.74 15.85 -12.57
N SER A 211 -4.66 16.38 -13.80
CA SER A 211 -5.19 17.70 -14.14
C SER A 211 -6.67 17.79 -13.80
N ASP A 212 -7.48 16.88 -14.35
CA ASP A 212 -8.93 16.86 -14.13
C ASP A 212 -9.29 16.59 -12.66
N LEU A 213 -8.54 15.69 -12.01
CA LEU A 213 -8.72 15.38 -10.59
C LEU A 213 -8.48 16.62 -9.73
N LEU A 214 -7.37 17.33 -9.94
CA LEU A 214 -7.03 18.51 -9.17
C LEU A 214 -7.99 19.66 -9.46
N GLU A 215 -8.41 19.84 -10.70
CA GLU A 215 -9.44 20.81 -11.08
C GLU A 215 -10.76 20.53 -10.34
N ASN A 216 -11.25 19.28 -10.38
CA ASN A 216 -12.46 18.89 -9.66
C ASN A 216 -12.33 19.06 -8.14
N MET A 217 -11.20 18.66 -7.55
CA MET A 217 -10.97 18.85 -6.11
C MET A 217 -10.93 20.33 -5.71
N ARG A 218 -10.36 21.20 -6.56
CA ARG A 218 -10.32 22.65 -6.34
C ARG A 218 -11.71 23.26 -6.46
N ALA A 219 -12.48 22.86 -7.48
CA ALA A 219 -13.86 23.33 -7.69
C ALA A 219 -14.81 22.92 -6.55
N LEU A 220 -14.68 21.68 -6.06
CA LEU A 220 -15.46 21.19 -4.92
C LEU A 220 -15.06 21.85 -3.59
N GLY A 221 -13.77 22.14 -3.42
CA GLY A 221 -13.20 22.62 -2.17
C GLY A 221 -13.03 21.52 -1.10
N PRO A 222 -12.10 21.71 -0.15
CA PRO A 222 -11.69 20.66 0.78
C PRO A 222 -12.81 20.19 1.72
N GLN A 223 -13.78 21.06 2.05
CA GLN A 223 -14.95 20.68 2.86
C GLN A 223 -15.86 19.69 2.14
N ARG A 224 -16.08 19.89 0.83
CA ARG A 224 -16.93 18.99 0.06
C ARG A 224 -16.24 17.66 -0.20
N VAL A 225 -14.94 17.67 -0.48
CA VAL A 225 -14.12 16.46 -0.58
C VAL A 225 -14.14 15.67 0.73
N LEU A 226 -14.01 16.35 1.89
CA LEU A 226 -14.15 15.70 3.21
C LEU A 226 -15.50 15.00 3.36
N LYS A 227 -16.59 15.67 2.98
CA LYS A 227 -17.94 15.09 3.03
C LYS A 227 -18.05 13.86 2.14
N ILE A 228 -17.49 13.90 0.93
CA ILE A 228 -17.49 12.76 -0.01
C ILE A 228 -16.75 11.57 0.60
N VAL A 229 -15.54 11.77 1.12
CA VAL A 229 -14.74 10.69 1.72
C VAL A 229 -15.44 10.09 2.94
N ASN A 230 -15.99 10.93 3.83
CA ASN A 230 -16.75 10.45 4.99
C ASN A 230 -18.00 9.65 4.56
N ASN A 231 -18.70 10.09 3.52
CA ASN A 231 -19.84 9.34 2.97
C ASN A 231 -19.40 7.98 2.40
N MET A 232 -18.25 7.91 1.72
CA MET A 232 -17.69 6.63 1.27
C MET A 232 -17.37 5.72 2.44
N GLN A 233 -16.72 6.24 3.49
CA GLN A 233 -16.44 5.47 4.70
C GLN A 233 -17.72 4.94 5.35
N ASN A 234 -18.76 5.77 5.46
CA ASN A 234 -20.04 5.36 6.05
C ASN A 234 -20.81 4.33 5.20
N SER A 235 -20.48 4.20 3.91
CA SER A 235 -21.08 3.19 3.02
C SER A 235 -20.44 1.80 3.20
N ASP A 236 -19.22 1.76 3.76
CA ASP A 236 -18.51 0.52 4.10
C ASP A 236 -19.05 -0.02 5.44
N LYS A 237 -19.98 -0.97 5.36
CA LYS A 237 -20.73 -1.49 6.52
C LYS A 237 -19.92 -2.42 7.42
N ASP A 238 -18.88 -3.04 6.88
CA ASP A 238 -18.02 -3.98 7.61
C ASP A 238 -16.54 -3.70 7.35
N PRO A 239 -16.04 -2.53 7.78
CA PRO A 239 -14.66 -2.15 7.55
C PRO A 239 -13.76 -3.01 8.43
N GLY A 240 -12.96 -3.88 7.81
CA GLY A 240 -11.95 -4.66 8.51
C GLY A 240 -11.01 -3.76 9.33
N ASP A 241 -10.51 -4.26 10.46
CA ASP A 241 -9.83 -3.45 11.48
C ASP A 241 -8.58 -2.71 10.96
N ARG A 242 -7.89 -3.26 9.96
CA ARG A 242 -6.76 -2.63 9.25
C ARG A 242 -7.16 -1.42 8.42
N THR A 243 -8.39 -1.43 7.89
CA THR A 243 -8.91 -0.40 7.00
C THR A 243 -9.68 0.71 7.73
N ARG A 244 -9.88 0.55 9.03
CA ARG A 244 -10.67 1.47 9.84
C ARG A 244 -9.84 2.66 10.33
N MET A 245 -10.34 3.86 10.09
CA MET A 245 -9.87 5.08 10.76
C MET A 245 -10.33 5.05 12.23
N LYS A 246 -9.45 5.36 13.19
CA LYS A 246 -9.78 5.33 14.64
C LYS A 246 -10.34 6.66 15.18
N ARG A 247 -10.34 7.69 14.34
CA ARG A 247 -10.96 9.00 14.53
C ARG A 247 -11.73 9.39 13.26
N PRO A 248 -12.59 10.41 13.28
CA PRO A 248 -13.15 10.97 12.05
C PRO A 248 -12.06 11.54 11.14
N PHE A 249 -12.27 11.51 9.82
CA PHE A 249 -11.46 12.32 8.91
C PHE A 249 -11.73 13.80 9.18
N GLU A 250 -10.67 14.60 9.14
CA GLU A 250 -10.72 16.03 9.40
C GLU A 250 -10.31 16.84 8.15
N LEU A 251 -10.65 18.12 8.15
CA LEU A 251 -10.32 19.02 7.04
C LEU A 251 -8.80 19.11 6.80
N ALA A 252 -8.00 18.98 7.85
CA ALA A 252 -6.55 18.98 7.76
C ALA A 252 -6.01 17.77 6.97
N ASP A 253 -6.65 16.60 7.10
CA ASP A 253 -6.29 15.40 6.35
C ASP A 253 -6.50 15.60 4.85
N ILE A 254 -7.65 16.17 4.46
CA ILE A 254 -7.97 16.45 3.06
C ILE A 254 -7.04 17.50 2.47
N LYS A 255 -6.76 18.57 3.21
CA LYS A 255 -5.79 19.59 2.76
C LYS A 255 -4.41 18.98 2.52
N GLN A 256 -3.96 18.09 3.40
CA GLN A 256 -2.67 17.41 3.21
C GLN A 256 -2.67 16.49 1.98
N LEU A 257 -3.75 15.74 1.75
CA LEU A 257 -3.92 14.93 0.55
C LEU A 257 -3.87 15.79 -0.72
N MET A 258 -4.61 16.89 -0.76
CA MET A 258 -4.61 17.83 -1.89
C MET A 258 -3.22 18.40 -2.17
N VAL A 259 -2.52 18.86 -1.13
CA VAL A 259 -1.14 19.36 -1.26
C VAL A 259 -0.20 18.26 -1.79
N ALA A 260 -0.40 17.02 -1.35
CA ALA A 260 0.43 15.92 -1.82
C ALA A 260 0.20 15.60 -3.29
N LEU A 261 -1.07 15.54 -3.72
CA LEU A 261 -1.44 15.30 -5.12
C LEU A 261 -0.98 16.44 -6.04
N ASP A 262 -1.13 17.68 -5.62
CA ASP A 262 -0.66 18.86 -6.37
C ASP A 262 0.86 18.82 -6.59
N ARG A 263 1.61 18.50 -5.52
CA ARG A 263 3.05 18.28 -5.62
C ARG A 263 3.40 17.11 -6.54
N GLY A 264 2.60 16.05 -6.52
CA GLY A 264 2.77 14.91 -7.41
C GLY A 264 2.60 15.27 -8.87
N PHE A 265 1.55 16.02 -9.18
CA PHE A 265 1.31 16.56 -10.52
C PHE A 265 2.47 17.44 -11.00
N GLN A 266 2.90 18.43 -10.18
CA GLN A 266 4.05 19.28 -10.52
C GLN A 266 5.35 18.48 -10.74
N SER A 267 5.56 17.40 -9.97
CA SER A 267 6.71 16.53 -10.16
C SER A 267 6.62 15.72 -11.45
N LEU A 268 5.42 15.30 -11.87
CA LEU A 268 5.20 14.60 -13.12
C LEU A 268 5.45 15.53 -14.31
N GLU A 269 4.89 16.74 -14.30
CA GLU A 269 5.10 17.74 -15.36
C GLU A 269 6.58 18.07 -15.56
N LYS A 270 7.34 18.27 -14.48
CA LYS A 270 8.79 18.50 -14.54
C LYS A 270 9.56 17.35 -15.19
N ARG A 271 9.18 16.10 -14.87
CA ARG A 271 9.81 14.90 -15.47
C ARG A 271 9.51 14.81 -16.96
N MET A 272 8.28 15.11 -17.36
CA MET A 272 7.90 15.12 -18.78
C MET A 272 8.64 16.21 -19.55
N ALA A 273 8.73 17.43 -19.01
CA ALA A 273 9.47 18.54 -19.62
C ALA A 273 10.98 18.24 -19.75
N SER A 274 11.57 17.54 -18.79
CA SER A 274 12.99 17.13 -18.86
C SER A 274 13.27 16.06 -19.93
N ARG A 275 12.25 15.32 -20.39
CA ARG A 275 12.39 14.29 -21.43
C ARG A 275 12.19 14.83 -22.85
N THR A 276 11.52 15.96 -23.01
CA THR A 276 11.34 16.63 -24.32
C THR A 276 12.46 17.60 -24.66
N GLY A 277 13.34 17.93 -23.70
CA GLY A 277 14.51 18.80 -23.87
C GLY A 277 15.86 18.08 -23.91
N ALA A 278 15.87 16.75 -24.02
CA ALA A 278 17.04 15.89 -24.18
C ALA A 278 16.92 15.09 -25.48
#